data_AF-A0A7L2SSH6-F1
#
_entry.id   AF-A0A7L2SSH6-F1
#
_cell.length_a   1.000
_cell.length_b   1.000
_cell.length_c   1.000
_cell.angle_alpha   90.00
_cell.angle_beta   90.00
_cell.angle_gamma   90.00
#
_symmetry.space_group_name_H-M   'P 1'
#
loop_
_entity.id
_entity.type
_entity.pdbx_description
1 polymer ?
#
loop_
_entity_poly.entity_id
_entity_poly.type
_entity_poly.pdbx_seq_one_letter_code
_entity_poly.pdbx_strand_id
1 'polypeptide(L)' 'MGDIHEVPRPRIATGQLAQHIGQPVCFVGRVEKIHPTGKLVVLSDGLGKHTTVELSEPV' A
#
# COMPACT_ATOMS: atom_id res chain seq x y z
N MET A 1 19.78 3.70 -3.44
CA MET A 1 18.46 3.06 -3.38
C MET A 1 18.14 2.61 -4.79
N GLY A 2 18.22 1.30 -5.06
CA GLY A 2 17.92 0.77 -6.39
C GLY A 2 16.50 1.10 -6.79
N ASP A 3 16.25 1.20 -8.09
CA ASP A 3 14.92 1.44 -8.62
C ASP A 3 13.97 0.35 -8.09
N ILE A 4 12.95 0.76 -7.32
CA ILE A 4 11.96 -0.16 -6.72
C ILE A 4 11.24 -0.98 -7.81
N HIS A 5 11.28 -0.50 -9.06
CA HIS A 5 10.72 -1.18 -10.21
C HIS A 5 11.55 -2.40 -10.67
N GLU A 6 12.82 -2.50 -10.30
CA GLU A 6 13.72 -3.59 -10.73
C GLU A 6 13.80 -4.75 -9.73
N VAL A 7 13.23 -4.59 -8.53
CA VAL A 7 13.26 -5.59 -7.46
C VAL A 7 11.95 -6.38 -7.39
N PRO A 8 11.99 -7.69 -7.03
CA PRO A 8 10.77 -8.46 -6.78
C PRO A 8 9.92 -7.82 -5.69
N ARG A 9 8.63 -7.62 -5.98
CA ARG A 9 7.65 -7.03 -5.05
C ARG A 9 6.61 -8.08 -4.70
N PRO A 10 6.76 -8.80 -3.57
CA PRO A 10 5.78 -9.80 -3.17
C PRO A 10 4.40 -9.14 -3.02
N ARG A 11 3.38 -9.85 -3.48
CA ARG A 11 1.99 -9.43 -3.27
C ARG A 11 1.56 -9.81 -1.86
N ILE A 12 1.09 -8.83 -1.09
CA ILE A 12 0.72 -9.02 0.31
C ILE A 12 -0.67 -8.51 0.63
N ALA A 13 -1.23 -8.97 1.76
CA ALA A 13 -2.46 -8.47 2.36
C ALA A 13 -2.17 -7.67 3.65
N THR A 14 -3.20 -7.03 4.23
CA THR A 14 -3.06 -6.14 5.41
C THR A 14 -2.39 -6.84 6.59
N GLY A 15 -2.70 -8.13 6.81
CA GLY A 15 -2.13 -8.91 7.91
C GLY A 15 -0.62 -9.16 7.83
N GLN A 16 0.03 -8.88 6.69
CA GLN A 16 1.44 -9.17 6.44
C GLN A 16 2.32 -7.91 6.45
N LEU A 17 1.74 -6.72 6.67
CA LEU A 17 2.48 -5.45 6.64
C LEU A 17 3.67 -5.42 7.62
N ALA A 18 3.44 -5.88 8.86
CA ALA A 18 4.48 -5.88 9.89
C ALA A 18 5.69 -6.76 9.53
N GLN A 19 5.49 -7.80 8.73
CA GLN A 19 6.56 -8.71 8.29
C GLN A 19 7.41 -8.13 7.14
N HIS A 20 6.90 -7.09 6.46
CA HIS A 20 7.53 -6.49 5.27
C HIS A 20 7.97 -5.03 5.48
N ILE A 21 8.18 -4.61 6.72
CA ILE A 21 8.65 -3.25 7.03
C ILE A 21 9.99 -2.99 6.34
N GLY A 22 10.10 -1.86 5.64
CA GLY A 22 11.30 -1.44 4.91
C GLY A 22 11.55 -2.20 3.60
N GLN A 23 10.64 -3.11 3.21
CA GLN A 23 10.73 -3.88 1.97
C GLN A 23 9.74 -3.37 0.93
N PRO A 24 10.08 -3.44 -0.37
CA PRO A 24 9.17 -3.08 -1.44
C PRO A 24 8.10 -4.16 -1.60
N VAL A 25 6.83 -3.77 -1.75
CA VAL A 25 5.69 -4.70 -1.82
C VAL A 25 4.69 -4.29 -2.90
N CYS A 26 3.84 -5.24 -3.30
CA CYS A 26 2.67 -4.98 -4.12
C CYS A 26 1.40 -5.21 -3.29
N PHE A 27 0.60 -4.17 -3.09
CA PHE A 27 -0.66 -4.27 -2.36
C PHE A 27 -1.82 -4.08 -3.32
N VAL A 28 -2.78 -5.00 -3.31
CA VAL A 28 -3.99 -4.91 -4.14
C VAL A 28 -5.19 -4.90 -3.22
N GLY A 29 -5.98 -3.85 -3.29
CA GLY A 29 -7.18 -3.67 -2.47
C GLY A 29 -8.21 -2.77 -3.14
N ARG A 30 -9.40 -2.72 -2.55
CA ARG A 30 -10.46 -1.78 -2.93
C ARG A 30 -10.20 -0.43 -2.29
N VAL A 31 -10.35 0.66 -3.04
CA VAL A 31 -10.29 2.02 -2.48
C VAL A 31 -11.53 2.26 -1.62
N GLU A 32 -11.33 2.55 -0.34
CA GLU A 32 -12.38 2.85 0.63
C GLU A 32 -12.54 4.36 0.83
N LYS A 33 -11.41 5.08 0.94
CA LYS A 33 -11.42 6.53 1.20
C LYS A 33 -10.19 7.20 0.63
N ILE A 34 -10.34 8.45 0.18
CA ILE A 34 -9.24 9.33 -0.18
C ILE A 34 -9.27 10.51 0.80
N HIS A 35 -8.12 10.84 1.39
CA HIS A 35 -7.98 12.00 2.26
C HIS A 35 -8.11 13.30 1.44
N PRO A 36 -8.67 14.40 1.99
CA PRO A 36 -8.87 15.65 1.24
C PRO A 36 -7.60 16.24 0.59
N THR A 37 -6.42 15.95 1.15
CA THR A 37 -5.14 16.39 0.59
C THR A 37 -4.71 15.59 -0.64
N GLY A 38 -5.40 14.49 -0.98
CA GLY A 38 -5.01 13.55 -2.04
C GLY A 38 -3.76 12.72 -1.74
N LYS A 39 -3.07 12.93 -0.61
CA LYS A 39 -1.79 12.27 -0.27
C LYS A 39 -1.94 10.96 0.50
N LEU A 40 -3.16 10.60 0.88
CA LEU A 40 -3.45 9.45 1.73
C LEU A 40 -4.68 8.74 1.18
N VAL A 41 -4.57 7.44 0.96
CA VAL A 41 -5.64 6.59 0.45
C VAL A 41 -5.81 5.41 1.39
N VAL A 42 -7.05 5.12 1.79
CA VAL A 42 -7.40 3.93 2.58
C VAL A 42 -7.88 2.86 1.63
N LEU A 43 -7.27 1.67 1.72
CA LEU A 43 -7.62 0.48 0.97
C LEU A 43 -8.20 -0.59 1.91
N SER A 44 -9.06 -1.48 1.40
CA SER A 44 -9.42 -2.75 2.03
C SER A 44 -8.87 -3.93 1.25
N ASP A 45 -8.35 -4.94 1.95
CA ASP A 45 -7.91 -6.21 1.34
C ASP A 45 -9.08 -7.19 1.11
N GLY A 46 -8.78 -8.38 0.60
CA GLY A 46 -9.78 -9.43 0.35
C GLY A 46 -10.46 -10.01 1.60
N LEU A 47 -9.99 -9.65 2.81
CA LEU A 47 -10.60 -10.02 4.09
C LEU A 47 -11.34 -8.84 4.74
N GLY A 48 -11.45 -7.70 4.04
CA GLY A 48 -12.07 -6.49 4.54
C GLY A 48 -11.21 -5.71 5.55
N LYS A 49 -9.93 -6.05 5.70
CA LYS A 49 -9.03 -5.32 6.61
C LYS A 49 -8.48 -4.07 5.94
N HIS A 50 -8.50 -2.96 6.67
CA HIS A 50 -8.07 -1.66 6.15
C HIS A 50 -6.56 -1.45 6.27
N THR A 51 -5.99 -0.82 5.24
CA THR A 51 -4.60 -0.34 5.18
C THR A 51 -4.58 1.09 4.66
N THR A 52 -3.65 1.89 5.17
CA THR A 52 -3.40 3.26 4.69
C THR A 52 -2.20 3.26 3.75
N VAL A 53 -2.34 3.92 2.60
CA VAL A 53 -1.28 4.15 1.61
C VAL A 53 -0.99 5.63 1.55
N GLU A 54 0.28 5.99 1.73
CA GLU A 54 0.79 7.34 1.59
C GLU A 54 1.37 7.56 0.18
N LEU A 55 1.14 8.74 -0.38
CA LEU A 55 1.60 9.14 -1.70
C LEU A 55 2.56 10.33 -1.59
N SER A 56 3.60 10.32 -2.42
CA SER A 56 4.55 11.43 -2.52
C SER A 56 3.89 12.70 -3.09
N GLU A 57 3.03 12.53 -4.09
CA GLU A 57 2.26 13.58 -4.73
C GLU A 57 0.75 13.31 -4.57
N PRO A 58 -0.09 14.36 -4.45
CA PRO A 58 -1.54 14.18 -4.46
C PRO A 58 -2.04 13.54 -5.75
N VAL A 59 -3.12 12.75 -5.65
CA VAL A 59 -3.89 12.29 -6.82
C VAL A 59 -4.67 13.40 -7.51
#